data_AF-A0A158G295-F1
#
_entry.id   AF-A0A158G295-F1
#
_cell.length_a   1.000
_cell.length_b   1.000
_cell.length_c   1.000
_cell.angle_alpha   90.00
_cell.angle_beta   90.00
_cell.angle_gamma   90.00
#
_symmetry.space_group_name_H-M   'P 1'
#
loop_
_entity.id
_entity.type
_entity.pdbx_description
1 polymer ?
#
loop_
_entity_poly.entity_id
_entity_poly.type
_entity_poly.pdbx_seq_one_letter_code
_entity_poly.pdbx_strand_id
1 'polypeptide(L)'
;MKTSEVIQQIKAAVDQCAEAGQTVIAVPNMQTYIDEILATALEQESFPPQVTEAQAQHQLEVWKTQLSAQSGMTIEMFKAVIEAGQTALKSAILLNGGAAVAMLAFVGNAVTKLDGPPLTSILTKVGGALFVFMIGAGSAGTSTAMRYLSQAAYGNAVLPNAPPYWHRWGSRIQWVSIALGVASYASFFAGGWIAFRAIVVP
;
A
#
# COMPACT_ATOMS: atom_id res chain seq x y z
N MET A 1 23.32 -38.62 -4.92
CA MET A 1 23.02 -39.09 -3.55
C MET A 1 23.59 -38.12 -2.54
N LYS A 2 22.96 -37.98 -1.37
CA LYS A 2 23.56 -37.18 -0.28
C LYS A 2 24.62 -38.01 0.44
N THR A 3 25.68 -37.36 0.96
CA THR A 3 26.76 -38.04 1.70
C THR A 3 26.25 -38.89 2.86
N SER A 4 25.15 -38.46 3.51
CA SER A 4 24.50 -39.21 4.58
C SER A 4 23.90 -40.56 4.14
N GLU A 5 23.40 -40.64 2.90
CA GLU A 5 22.82 -41.86 2.32
C GLU A 5 23.91 -42.88 2.00
N VAL A 6 25.05 -42.41 1.47
CA VAL A 6 26.22 -43.24 1.17
C VAL A 6 26.77 -43.90 2.44
N ILE A 7 26.93 -43.13 3.52
CA ILE A 7 27.44 -43.64 4.81
C ILE A 7 26.46 -44.68 5.40
N GLN A 8 25.15 -44.48 5.25
CA GLN A 8 24.15 -45.45 5.72
C GLN A 8 24.19 -46.76 4.93
N GLN A 9 24.38 -46.71 3.61
CA GLN A 9 24.52 -47.92 2.78
C GLN A 9 25.77 -48.71 3.16
N ILE A 10 26.92 -48.04 3.34
CA ILE A 10 28.15 -48.70 3.78
C ILE A 10 27.95 -49.36 5.14
N LYS A 11 27.31 -48.67 6.09
CA LYS A 11 27.02 -49.23 7.41
C LYS A 11 26.13 -50.47 7.32
N ALA A 12 25.05 -50.41 6.53
CA ALA A 12 24.13 -51.53 6.35
C ALA A 12 24.80 -52.76 5.71
N ALA A 13 25.68 -52.55 4.73
CA ALA A 13 26.44 -53.63 4.11
C ALA A 13 27.43 -54.30 5.09
N VAL A 14 28.08 -53.51 5.95
CA VAL A 14 28.96 -54.03 7.01
C VAL A 14 28.15 -54.81 8.06
N ASP A 15 27.01 -54.27 8.49
CA ASP A 15 26.12 -54.92 9.46
C ASP A 15 25.60 -56.27 8.90
N GLN A 16 25.26 -56.33 7.61
CA GLN A 16 24.82 -57.55 6.94
C GLN A 16 25.91 -58.63 6.86
N CYS A 17 27.17 -58.25 6.60
CA CYS A 17 28.31 -59.17 6.63
C CYS A 17 28.56 -59.71 8.06
N ALA A 18 28.38 -58.87 9.08
CA ALA A 18 28.50 -59.27 10.48
C ALA A 18 27.39 -60.25 10.90
N GLU A 19 26.14 -60.03 10.48
CA GLU A 19 25.01 -60.94 10.72
C GLU A 19 25.20 -62.30 10.03
N ALA A 20 25.87 -62.32 8.86
CA ALA A 20 26.25 -63.54 8.16
C ALA A 20 27.42 -64.32 8.83
N GLY A 21 27.90 -63.85 9.98
CA GLY A 21 28.97 -64.49 10.75
C GLY A 21 30.38 -64.21 10.23
N GLN A 22 30.56 -63.26 9.31
CA GLN A 22 31.88 -62.86 8.84
C GLN A 22 32.49 -61.83 9.80
N THR A 23 33.65 -62.17 10.38
CA THR A 23 34.42 -61.28 11.25
C THR A 23 35.55 -60.53 10.53
N VAL A 24 35.82 -60.89 9.27
CA VAL A 24 36.87 -60.29 8.43
C VAL A 24 36.30 -60.05 7.03
N ILE A 25 36.37 -58.80 6.57
CA ILE A 25 36.01 -58.42 5.20
C ILE A 25 37.28 -58.43 4.36
N ALA A 26 37.29 -59.22 3.30
CA ALA A 26 38.41 -59.24 2.37
C ALA A 26 38.53 -57.89 1.64
N VAL A 27 39.73 -57.31 1.63
CA VAL A 27 40.01 -56.02 0.96
C VAL A 27 39.51 -55.98 -0.51
N PRO A 28 39.65 -57.03 -1.33
CA PRO A 28 39.13 -57.03 -2.70
C PRO A 28 37.61 -56.81 -2.78
N ASN A 29 36.85 -57.40 -1.86
CA ASN A 29 35.38 -57.28 -1.86
C ASN A 29 34.94 -55.87 -1.47
N MET A 30 35.66 -55.24 -0.52
CA MET A 30 35.40 -53.86 -0.14
C MET A 30 35.74 -52.89 -1.27
N GLN A 31 36.82 -53.16 -2.02
CA GLN A 31 37.18 -52.37 -3.19
C GLN A 31 36.08 -52.43 -4.25
N THR A 32 35.60 -53.63 -4.60
CA THR A 32 34.50 -53.79 -5.56
C THR A 32 33.23 -53.05 -5.13
N TYR A 33 32.85 -53.15 -3.84
CA TYR A 33 31.68 -52.46 -3.32
C TYR A 33 31.81 -50.93 -3.36
N ILE A 34 32.99 -50.41 -3.00
CA ILE A 34 33.27 -48.97 -3.09
C ILE A 34 33.24 -48.50 -4.54
N ASP A 35 33.82 -49.27 -5.46
CA ASP A 35 33.86 -48.94 -6.89
C ASP A 35 32.43 -48.88 -7.49
N GLU A 36 31.53 -49.78 -7.09
CA GLU A 36 30.12 -49.77 -7.49
C GLU A 36 29.35 -48.55 -6.96
N ILE A 37 29.53 -48.21 -5.69
CA ILE A 37 28.94 -47.00 -5.09
C ILE A 37 29.48 -45.75 -5.78
N LEU A 38 30.78 -45.71 -6.05
CA LEU A 38 31.45 -44.59 -6.68
C LEU A 38 30.97 -44.43 -8.14
N ALA A 39 30.82 -45.51 -8.89
CA ALA A 39 30.22 -45.48 -10.23
C ALA A 39 28.79 -44.91 -10.20
N THR A 40 27.96 -45.36 -9.26
CA THR A 40 26.58 -44.87 -9.08
C THR A 40 26.55 -43.40 -8.68
N ALA A 41 27.47 -42.95 -7.82
CA ALA A 41 27.59 -41.56 -7.41
C ALA A 41 28.04 -40.67 -8.59
N LEU A 42 29.00 -41.12 -9.39
CA LEU A 42 29.47 -40.42 -10.58
C LEU A 42 28.38 -40.32 -11.66
N GLU A 43 27.56 -41.36 -11.86
CA GLU A 43 26.39 -41.33 -12.76
C GLU A 43 25.32 -40.34 -12.30
N GLN A 44 25.16 -40.15 -10.99
CA GLN A 44 24.23 -39.17 -10.44
C GLN A 44 24.79 -37.74 -10.40
N GLU A 45 26.10 -37.58 -10.21
CA GLU A 45 26.80 -36.29 -10.29
C GLU A 45 26.95 -35.79 -11.74
N SER A 46 26.93 -36.68 -12.72
CA SER A 46 26.91 -36.32 -14.15
C SER A 46 25.57 -35.73 -14.61
N PHE A 47 24.57 -35.65 -13.72
CA PHE A 47 23.40 -34.77 -13.86
C PHE A 47 23.49 -33.61 -12.85
N PRO A 48 24.22 -32.51 -13.18
CA PRO A 48 24.12 -31.28 -12.41
C PRO A 48 22.66 -30.77 -12.44
N PRO A 49 22.21 -29.96 -11.47
CA PRO A 49 20.88 -29.35 -11.53
C PRO A 49 20.71 -28.67 -12.90
N GLN A 50 19.68 -29.11 -13.63
CA GLN A 50 19.44 -28.85 -15.07
C GLN A 50 19.05 -27.40 -15.38
N VAL A 51 19.75 -26.41 -14.82
CA VAL A 51 19.65 -25.02 -15.26
C VAL A 51 20.98 -24.68 -15.92
N THR A 52 21.03 -24.83 -17.25
CA THR A 52 22.15 -24.37 -18.07
C THR A 52 22.40 -22.88 -17.78
N GLU A 53 23.64 -22.40 -17.85
CA GLU A 53 23.95 -20.97 -17.64
C GLU A 53 23.08 -20.05 -18.50
N ALA A 54 22.79 -20.45 -19.74
CA ALA A 54 21.85 -19.77 -20.63
C ALA A 54 20.40 -19.71 -20.08
N GLN A 55 19.93 -20.76 -19.41
CA GLN A 55 18.61 -20.78 -18.76
C GLN A 55 18.59 -19.90 -17.52
N ALA A 56 19.68 -19.87 -16.74
CA ALA A 56 19.81 -18.98 -15.58
C ALA A 56 19.81 -17.50 -15.99
N GLN A 57 20.55 -17.17 -17.05
CA GLN A 57 20.57 -15.82 -17.64
C GLN A 57 19.17 -15.43 -18.16
N HIS A 58 18.51 -16.34 -18.88
CA HIS A 58 17.15 -16.10 -19.37
C HIS A 58 16.15 -15.87 -18.23
N GLN A 59 16.18 -16.67 -17.17
CA GLN A 59 15.33 -16.48 -15.99
C GLN A 59 15.58 -15.14 -15.30
N LEU A 60 16.85 -14.70 -15.24
CA LEU A 60 17.23 -13.43 -14.67
C LEU A 60 16.73 -12.24 -15.51
N GLU A 61 16.75 -12.36 -16.85
CA GLU A 61 16.16 -11.36 -17.75
C GLU A 61 14.63 -11.29 -17.62
N VAL A 62 13.95 -12.43 -17.58
CA VAL A 62 12.50 -12.50 -17.34
C VAL A 62 12.17 -11.87 -16.00
N TRP A 63 12.90 -12.23 -14.93
CA TRP A 63 12.69 -11.68 -13.59
C TRP A 63 12.92 -10.17 -13.55
N LYS A 64 13.99 -9.65 -14.17
CA LYS A 64 14.24 -8.20 -14.29
C LYS A 64 13.10 -7.48 -15.01
N THR A 65 12.65 -8.05 -16.12
CA THR A 65 11.57 -7.47 -16.94
C THR A 65 10.27 -7.45 -16.15
N GLN A 66 9.96 -8.54 -15.45
CA GLN A 66 8.74 -8.69 -14.65
C GLN A 66 8.76 -7.76 -13.43
N LEU A 67 9.89 -7.65 -12.73
CA LEU A 67 10.08 -6.72 -11.62
C LEU A 67 9.98 -5.26 -12.09
N SER A 68 10.58 -4.93 -13.23
CA SER A 68 10.52 -3.59 -13.83
C SER A 68 9.08 -3.22 -14.22
N ALA A 69 8.36 -4.13 -14.88
CA ALA A 69 6.96 -3.95 -15.24
C ALA A 69 6.06 -3.78 -14.00
N GLN A 70 6.27 -4.60 -12.96
CA GLN A 70 5.51 -4.51 -11.71
C GLN A 70 5.80 -3.22 -10.95
N SER A 71 7.05 -2.79 -10.89
CA SER A 71 7.45 -1.51 -10.30
C SER A 71 6.82 -0.33 -11.05
N GLY A 72 6.88 -0.36 -12.39
CA GLY A 72 6.26 0.65 -13.26
C GLY A 72 4.75 0.76 -13.02
N MET A 73 4.04 -0.37 -13.04
CA MET A 73 2.60 -0.43 -12.75
C MET A 73 2.27 0.14 -11.37
N THR A 74 3.05 -0.21 -10.34
CA THR A 74 2.82 0.27 -8.97
C THR A 74 2.98 1.78 -8.87
N ILE A 75 3.99 2.35 -9.54
CA ILE A 75 4.24 3.80 -9.58
C ILE A 75 3.10 4.52 -10.31
N GLU A 76 2.66 4.01 -11.46
CA GLU A 76 1.56 4.59 -12.23
C GLU A 76 0.23 4.55 -11.47
N MET A 77 -0.11 3.40 -10.86
CA MET A 77 -1.29 3.27 -10.01
C MET A 77 -1.25 4.26 -8.84
N PHE A 78 -0.10 4.41 -8.19
CA PHE A 78 0.05 5.36 -7.08
C PHE A 78 -0.13 6.82 -7.52
N LYS A 79 0.44 7.19 -8.68
CA LYS A 79 0.24 8.52 -9.27
C LYS A 79 -1.23 8.78 -9.61
N ALA A 80 -1.89 7.83 -10.25
CA ALA A 80 -3.31 7.93 -10.61
C ALA A 80 -4.19 8.14 -9.36
N VAL A 81 -3.94 7.40 -8.28
CA VAL A 81 -4.67 7.58 -7.01
C VAL A 81 -4.40 8.94 -6.37
N ILE A 82 -3.16 9.44 -6.40
CA ILE A 82 -2.84 10.79 -5.91
C ILE A 82 -3.57 11.85 -6.70
N GLU A 83 -3.55 11.76 -8.03
CA GLU A 83 -4.20 12.70 -8.93
C GLU A 83 -5.71 12.71 -8.73
N ALA A 84 -6.35 11.53 -8.67
CA ALA A 84 -7.77 11.41 -8.37
C ALA A 84 -8.12 12.07 -7.02
N GLY A 85 -7.31 11.83 -5.97
CA GLY A 85 -7.49 12.45 -4.66
C GLY A 85 -7.30 13.97 -4.66
N GLN A 86 -6.34 14.49 -5.42
CA GLN A 86 -6.15 15.94 -5.59
C GLN A 86 -7.33 16.58 -6.31
N THR A 87 -7.81 15.95 -7.38
CA THR A 87 -8.99 16.41 -8.13
C THR A 87 -10.23 16.42 -7.22
N ALA A 88 -10.46 15.37 -6.44
CA ALA A 88 -11.54 15.32 -5.47
C ALA A 88 -11.47 16.46 -4.44
N LEU A 89 -10.30 16.71 -3.82
CA LEU A 89 -10.14 17.80 -2.87
C LEU A 89 -10.34 19.18 -3.50
N LYS A 90 -9.83 19.41 -4.72
CA LYS A 90 -10.07 20.65 -5.47
C LYS A 90 -11.57 20.85 -5.75
N SER A 91 -12.27 19.79 -6.15
CA SER A 91 -13.73 19.82 -6.32
C SER A 91 -14.45 20.11 -5.02
N ALA A 92 -14.04 19.52 -3.90
CA ALA A 92 -14.64 19.78 -2.59
C ALA A 92 -14.45 21.25 -2.14
N ILE A 93 -13.27 21.83 -2.37
CA ILE A 93 -13.00 23.26 -2.14
C ILE A 93 -13.90 24.12 -3.01
N LEU A 94 -14.01 23.81 -4.32
CA LEU A 94 -14.82 24.58 -5.26
C LEU A 94 -16.32 24.50 -4.93
N LEU A 95 -16.83 23.32 -4.59
CA LEU A 95 -18.23 23.11 -4.22
C LEU A 95 -18.60 23.88 -2.96
N ASN A 96 -17.84 23.69 -1.88
CA ASN A 96 -18.10 24.37 -0.62
C ASN A 96 -17.85 25.88 -0.72
N GLY A 97 -16.74 26.29 -1.34
CA GLY A 97 -16.40 27.70 -1.53
C GLY A 97 -17.38 28.43 -2.45
N GLY A 98 -17.78 27.81 -3.56
CA GLY A 98 -18.78 28.35 -4.47
C GLY A 98 -20.15 28.49 -3.81
N ALA A 99 -20.58 27.49 -3.04
CA ALA A 99 -21.80 27.57 -2.26
C ALA A 99 -21.74 28.67 -1.19
N ALA A 100 -20.61 28.82 -0.49
CA ALA A 100 -20.40 29.88 0.49
C ALA A 100 -20.47 31.28 -0.15
N VAL A 101 -19.81 31.49 -1.29
CA VAL A 101 -19.86 32.77 -2.02
C VAL A 101 -21.27 33.07 -2.50
N ALA A 102 -21.99 32.09 -3.04
CA ALA A 102 -23.38 32.26 -3.46
C ALA A 102 -24.30 32.63 -2.28
N MET A 103 -24.14 31.98 -1.13
CA MET A 103 -24.90 32.30 0.09
C MET A 103 -24.56 33.68 0.62
N LEU A 104 -23.29 34.08 0.62
CA LEU A 104 -22.87 35.42 1.06
C LEU A 104 -23.46 36.50 0.13
N ALA A 105 -23.46 36.28 -1.18
CA ALA A 105 -24.09 37.18 -2.15
C ALA A 105 -25.61 37.29 -1.92
N PHE A 106 -26.29 36.16 -1.69
CA PHE A 106 -27.71 36.13 -1.37
C PHE A 106 -28.02 36.92 -0.09
N VAL A 107 -27.28 36.67 1.00
CA VAL A 107 -27.45 37.36 2.27
C VAL A 107 -27.20 38.86 2.12
N GLY A 108 -26.11 39.27 1.45
CA GLY A 108 -25.79 40.69 1.24
C GLY A 108 -26.89 41.43 0.46
N ASN A 109 -27.47 40.78 -0.54
CA ASN A 109 -28.60 41.35 -1.29
C ASN A 109 -29.92 41.32 -0.50
N ALA A 110 -30.15 40.31 0.36
CA ALA A 110 -31.36 40.20 1.17
C ALA A 110 -31.41 41.26 2.28
N VAL A 111 -30.28 41.52 2.95
CA VAL A 111 -30.16 42.53 4.04
C VAL A 111 -30.48 43.95 3.55
N THR A 112 -30.19 44.25 2.28
CA THR A 112 -30.37 45.61 1.73
C THR A 112 -31.77 45.88 1.15
N LYS A 113 -32.59 44.84 0.97
CA LYS A 113 -33.87 44.93 0.24
C LYS A 113 -35.10 44.55 1.05
N LEU A 114 -34.93 43.89 2.19
CA LEU A 114 -36.02 43.35 2.97
C LEU A 114 -35.87 43.87 4.40
N ASP A 115 -36.94 44.43 4.96
CA ASP A 115 -37.05 44.80 6.37
C ASP A 115 -38.26 44.07 6.96
N GLY A 116 -38.04 43.26 8.01
CA GLY A 116 -39.14 42.60 8.73
C GLY A 116 -38.74 41.41 9.64
N PRO A 117 -39.58 41.04 10.63
CA PRO A 117 -39.30 39.97 11.59
C PRO A 117 -39.11 38.55 11.02
N PRO A 118 -39.73 38.11 9.90
CA PRO A 118 -39.45 36.80 9.30
C PRO A 118 -38.04 36.69 8.71
N LEU A 119 -37.43 37.83 8.38
CA LEU A 119 -36.15 37.91 7.67
C LEU A 119 -34.99 37.52 8.59
N THR A 120 -35.03 37.90 9.86
CA THR A 120 -33.98 37.56 10.84
C THR A 120 -33.91 36.05 11.07
N SER A 121 -35.04 35.33 11.05
CA SER A 121 -35.09 33.86 11.12
C SER A 121 -34.39 33.21 9.93
N ILE A 122 -34.75 33.63 8.70
CA ILE A 122 -34.17 33.10 7.46
C ILE A 122 -32.66 33.39 7.41
N LEU A 123 -32.24 34.61 7.72
CA LEU A 123 -30.82 34.98 7.72
C LEU A 123 -30.01 34.19 8.75
N THR A 124 -30.58 33.89 9.92
CA THR A 124 -29.89 33.08 10.93
C THR A 124 -29.68 31.65 10.44
N LYS A 125 -30.71 31.03 9.84
CA LYS A 125 -30.62 29.67 9.29
C LYS A 125 -29.68 29.59 8.08
N VAL A 126 -29.74 30.56 7.17
CA VAL A 126 -28.83 30.66 6.01
C VAL A 126 -27.39 30.94 6.46
N GLY A 127 -27.19 31.76 7.49
CA GLY A 127 -25.88 31.95 8.13
C GLY A 127 -25.31 30.65 8.70
N GLY A 128 -26.16 29.80 9.28
CA GLY A 128 -25.79 28.44 9.69
C GLY A 128 -25.31 27.58 8.52
N ALA A 129 -26.01 27.59 7.39
CA ALA A 129 -25.58 26.88 6.18
C ALA A 129 -24.24 27.41 5.64
N LEU A 130 -24.06 28.73 5.60
CA LEU A 130 -22.81 29.38 5.19
C LEU A 130 -21.63 28.91 6.06
N PHE A 131 -21.81 28.87 7.38
CA PHE A 131 -20.77 28.41 8.30
C PHE A 131 -20.38 26.94 8.04
N VAL A 132 -21.36 26.07 7.78
CA VAL A 132 -21.11 24.66 7.44
C VAL A 132 -20.33 24.54 6.11
N PHE A 133 -20.67 25.34 5.09
CA PHE A 133 -19.87 25.38 3.86
C PHE A 133 -18.45 25.88 4.09
N MET A 134 -18.24 26.88 4.96
CA MET A 134 -16.89 27.34 5.31
C MET A 134 -16.07 26.26 6.02
N ILE A 135 -16.68 25.50 6.95
CA ILE A 135 -16.05 24.34 7.57
C ILE A 135 -15.69 23.31 6.50
N GLY A 136 -16.60 23.04 5.56
CA GLY A 136 -16.36 22.11 4.45
C GLY A 136 -15.17 22.53 3.59
N ALA A 137 -15.12 23.79 3.15
CA ALA A 137 -14.02 24.32 2.35
C ALA A 137 -12.70 24.32 3.13
N GLY A 138 -12.72 24.76 4.38
CA GLY A 138 -11.56 24.76 5.27
C GLY A 138 -11.03 23.35 5.51
N SER A 139 -11.91 22.38 5.75
CA SER A 139 -11.55 20.97 5.96
C SER A 139 -10.84 20.36 4.75
N ALA A 140 -11.33 20.60 3.52
CA ALA A 140 -10.64 20.15 2.30
C ALA A 140 -9.29 20.86 2.08
N GLY A 141 -9.22 22.16 2.38
CA GLY A 141 -7.96 22.91 2.36
C GLY A 141 -6.93 22.35 3.34
N THR A 142 -7.32 22.14 4.60
CA THR A 142 -6.48 21.53 5.64
C THR A 142 -6.10 20.10 5.28
N SER A 143 -6.99 19.30 4.69
CA SER A 143 -6.66 17.97 4.17
C SER A 143 -5.54 18.05 3.13
N THR A 144 -5.57 19.03 2.23
CA THR A 144 -4.53 19.21 1.21
C THR A 144 -3.17 19.51 1.85
N ALA A 145 -3.15 20.39 2.86
CA ALA A 145 -1.93 20.67 3.63
C ALA A 145 -1.42 19.44 4.38
N MET A 146 -2.29 18.70 5.06
CA MET A 146 -1.93 17.48 5.80
C MET A 146 -1.32 16.40 4.89
N ARG A 147 -1.79 16.27 3.65
CA ARG A 147 -1.14 15.37 2.67
C ARG A 147 0.30 15.76 2.41
N TYR A 148 0.61 17.06 2.28
CA TYR A 148 1.99 17.52 2.12
C TYR A 148 2.85 17.12 3.33
N LEU A 149 2.36 17.34 4.56
CA LEU A 149 3.06 16.92 5.78
C LEU A 149 3.25 15.40 5.84
N SER A 150 2.24 14.63 5.46
CA SER A 150 2.33 13.16 5.40
C SER A 150 3.39 12.70 4.40
N GLN A 151 3.47 13.32 3.23
CA GLN A 151 4.47 12.98 2.22
C GLN A 151 5.88 13.38 2.67
N ALA A 152 6.03 14.52 3.34
CA ALA A 152 7.31 14.90 3.94
C ALA A 152 7.76 13.88 5.00
N ALA A 153 6.85 13.38 5.83
CA ALA A 153 7.15 12.35 6.82
C ALA A 153 7.55 11.01 6.17
N TYR A 154 6.83 10.57 5.13
CA TYR A 154 7.19 9.36 4.39
C TYR A 154 8.51 9.48 3.63
N GLY A 155 8.81 10.65 3.05
CA GLY A 155 10.09 10.92 2.39
C GLY A 155 11.27 10.78 3.36
N ASN A 156 11.12 11.27 4.59
CA ASN A 156 12.14 11.10 5.64
C ASN A 156 12.23 9.65 6.14
N ALA A 157 11.14 8.87 6.08
CA ALA A 157 11.11 7.47 6.51
C ALA A 157 11.90 6.51 5.59
N VAL A 158 12.17 6.92 4.34
CA VAL A 158 12.93 6.12 3.36
C VAL A 158 14.45 6.26 3.51
N LEU A 159 14.91 7.25 4.27
CA LEU A 159 16.35 7.51 4.46
C LEU A 159 17.03 6.36 5.24
N PRO A 160 18.32 6.06 4.93
CA PRO A 160 19.12 5.13 5.74
C PRO A 160 19.16 5.61 7.20
N ASN A 161 18.90 4.70 8.15
CA ASN A 161 18.82 5.00 9.60
C ASN A 161 17.66 5.93 10.02
N ALA A 162 16.62 6.07 9.19
CA ALA A 162 15.44 6.85 9.58
C ALA A 162 14.78 6.26 10.85
N PRO A 163 14.47 7.10 11.85
CA PRO A 163 13.81 6.62 13.05
C PRO A 163 12.37 6.17 12.75
N PRO A 164 11.87 5.12 13.43
CA PRO A 164 10.60 4.46 13.09
C PRO A 164 9.36 5.35 13.33
N TYR A 165 9.51 6.48 14.04
CA TYR A 165 8.40 7.40 14.27
C TYR A 165 7.94 8.09 12.98
N TRP A 166 8.82 8.33 12.00
CA TRP A 166 8.45 9.00 10.75
C TRP A 166 7.33 8.26 10.01
N HIS A 167 7.42 6.94 9.94
CA HIS A 167 6.39 6.11 9.33
C HIS A 167 5.07 6.17 10.13
N ARG A 168 5.13 6.18 11.46
CA ARG A 168 3.94 6.27 12.33
C ARG A 168 3.24 7.63 12.20
N TRP A 169 4.01 8.71 12.18
CA TRP A 169 3.50 10.07 11.99
C TRP A 169 2.89 10.25 10.60
N GLY A 170 3.57 9.80 9.55
CA GLY A 170 3.03 9.82 8.19
C GLY A 170 1.68 9.10 8.10
N SER A 171 1.56 7.92 8.69
CA SER A 171 0.31 7.16 8.71
C SER A 171 -0.82 7.87 9.45
N ARG A 172 -0.54 8.44 10.63
CA ARG A 172 -1.56 9.18 11.40
C ARG A 172 -2.05 10.42 10.66
N ILE A 173 -1.14 11.22 10.12
CA ILE A 173 -1.48 12.44 9.36
C ILE A 173 -2.30 12.09 8.12
N GLN A 174 -1.95 11.00 7.43
CA GLN A 174 -2.69 10.51 6.28
C GLN A 174 -4.14 10.14 6.64
N TRP A 175 -4.37 9.42 7.74
CA TRP A 175 -5.72 9.07 8.18
C TRP A 175 -6.54 10.29 8.58
N VAL A 176 -5.92 11.26 9.29
CA VAL A 176 -6.57 12.54 9.62
C VAL A 176 -6.94 13.30 8.33
N SER A 177 -6.06 13.32 7.33
CA SER A 177 -6.36 13.93 6.04
C SER A 177 -7.54 13.26 5.35
N ILE A 178 -7.62 11.93 5.34
CA ILE A 178 -8.75 11.21 4.74
C ILE A 178 -10.05 11.59 5.46
N ALA A 179 -10.05 11.62 6.79
CA ALA A 179 -11.21 12.00 7.57
C ALA A 179 -11.67 13.45 7.26
N LEU A 180 -10.75 14.39 7.13
CA LEU A 180 -11.05 15.77 6.74
C LEU A 180 -11.63 15.85 5.31
N GLY A 181 -11.07 15.12 4.36
CA GLY A 181 -11.60 15.05 2.99
C GLY A 181 -13.06 14.54 2.96
N VAL A 182 -13.36 13.46 3.69
CA VAL A 182 -14.72 12.93 3.81
C VAL A 182 -15.65 13.92 4.54
N ALA A 183 -15.18 14.53 5.63
CA ALA A 183 -15.95 15.52 6.38
C ALA A 183 -16.30 16.75 5.52
N SER A 184 -15.43 17.15 4.59
CA SER A 184 -15.70 18.24 3.65
C SER A 184 -16.89 17.97 2.74
N TYR A 185 -16.97 16.76 2.16
CA TYR A 185 -18.10 16.36 1.34
C TYR A 185 -19.38 16.23 2.17
N ALA A 186 -19.29 15.64 3.37
CA ALA A 186 -20.43 15.57 4.28
C ALA A 186 -20.96 16.97 4.64
N SER A 187 -20.06 17.93 4.88
CA SER A 187 -20.40 19.34 5.15
C SER A 187 -21.10 19.98 3.95
N PHE A 188 -20.69 19.69 2.72
CA PHE A 188 -21.37 20.21 1.53
C PHE A 188 -22.85 19.78 1.48
N PHE A 189 -23.13 18.48 1.66
CA PHE A 189 -24.51 17.99 1.65
C PHE A 189 -25.32 18.51 2.85
N ALA A 190 -24.71 18.56 4.04
CA ALA A 190 -25.36 19.09 5.24
C ALA A 190 -25.68 20.59 5.10
N GLY A 191 -24.73 21.40 4.62
CA GLY A 191 -24.92 22.83 4.37
C GLY A 191 -26.01 23.08 3.33
N GLY A 192 -26.03 22.29 2.24
CA GLY A 192 -27.08 22.33 1.23
C GLY A 192 -28.46 22.02 1.80
N TRP A 193 -28.56 21.01 2.67
CA TRP A 193 -29.82 20.65 3.34
C TRP A 193 -30.31 21.75 4.28
N ILE A 194 -29.41 22.36 5.07
CA ILE A 194 -29.75 23.47 5.96
C ILE A 194 -30.24 24.68 5.15
N ALA A 195 -29.53 25.04 4.08
CA ALA A 195 -29.92 26.14 3.20
C ALA A 195 -31.29 25.88 2.56
N PHE A 196 -31.53 24.66 2.06
CA PHE A 196 -32.83 24.28 1.48
C PHE A 196 -33.97 24.42 2.50
N ARG A 197 -33.78 23.89 3.72
CA ARG A 197 -34.78 24.01 4.78
C ARG A 197 -35.03 25.45 5.20
N ALA A 198 -34.00 26.29 5.23
CA ALA A 198 -34.14 27.71 5.57
C ALA A 198 -35.04 28.47 4.59
N ILE A 199 -35.05 28.06 3.32
CA ILE A 199 -35.83 28.71 2.26
C ILE A 199 -37.25 28.14 2.20
N VAL A 200 -37.41 26.81 2.28
CA VAL A 200 -38.72 26.15 2.11
C VAL A 200 -39.57 26.20 3.38
N VAL A 201 -38.94 26.22 4.56
CA VAL A 201 -39.63 26.28 5.86
C VAL A 201 -39.05 27.48 6.66
N PRO A 202 -39.44 28.71 6.30
CA PRO A 202 -38.87 29.94 6.87
C PRO A 202 -39.01 30.05 8.39
#